data_AF-G1N5V2-F1
#
_entry.id   AF-G1N5V2-F1
#
_cell.length_a   1.000
_cell.length_b   1.000
_cell.length_c   1.000
_cell.angle_alpha   90.00
_cell.angle_beta   90.00
_cell.angle_gamma   90.00
#
_symmetry.space_group_name_H-M   'P 1'
#
loop_
_entity.id
_entity.type
_entity.pdbx_description
1 polymer ?
#
loop_
_entity_poly.entity_id
_entity_poly.type
_entity_poly.pdbx_seq_one_letter_code
_entity_poly.pdbx_strand_id
1 'polypeptide(L)'
;SGRLTSPLGVFQLIPLIGVVSCAAVGALAFSAYSLVSKSDVIINKSANPEPWETVDPTRPQKLLTIHQKWKPIEELESVKKLTK
;
A
#
# COMPACT_ATOMS: atom_id res chain seq x y z
N SER A 1 21.19 -7.98 -38.47
CA SER A 1 21.05 -7.39 -37.13
C SER A 1 20.90 -5.86 -37.16
N GLY A 2 20.04 -5.29 -38.02
CA GLY A 2 19.97 -3.82 -38.23
C GLY A 2 18.56 -3.21 -38.13
N ARG A 3 17.56 -3.99 -37.72
CA ARG A 3 16.16 -3.52 -37.70
C ARG A 3 15.82 -2.69 -36.46
N LEU A 4 16.49 -2.93 -35.32
CA LEU A 4 16.30 -2.19 -34.07
C LEU A 4 16.96 -0.79 -34.06
N THR A 5 18.00 -0.56 -34.85
CA THR A 5 18.68 0.75 -34.96
C THR A 5 18.12 1.64 -36.06
N SER A 6 17.16 1.13 -36.85
CA SER A 6 16.45 1.93 -37.85
C SER A 6 15.50 2.92 -37.17
N PRO A 7 15.35 4.17 -37.67
CA PRO A 7 14.49 5.17 -37.04
C PRO A 7 13.05 4.65 -36.82
N LEU A 8 12.51 3.88 -37.77
CA LEU A 8 11.20 3.21 -37.66
C LEU A 8 11.12 2.17 -36.54
N GLY A 9 12.24 1.51 -36.21
CA GLY A 9 12.35 0.59 -35.08
C GLY A 9 12.39 1.32 -33.73
N VAL A 10 13.06 2.47 -33.65
CA VAL A 10 13.11 3.29 -32.43
C VAL A 10 11.74 3.87 -32.09
N PHE A 11 10.98 4.34 -33.10
CA PHE A 11 9.62 4.87 -32.90
C PHE A 11 8.63 3.83 -32.34
N GLN A 12 8.78 2.55 -32.65
CA GLN A 12 7.95 1.49 -32.07
C GLN A 12 8.37 1.13 -30.63
N LEU A 13 9.63 1.36 -30.27
CA LEU A 13 10.19 0.99 -28.96
C LEU A 13 9.91 2.04 -27.87
N ILE A 14 9.84 3.32 -28.25
CA ILE A 14 9.56 4.45 -27.34
C ILE A 14 8.27 4.24 -26.52
N PRO A 15 7.09 3.96 -27.13
CA PRO A 15 5.87 3.75 -26.37
C PRO A 15 5.91 2.46 -25.53
N LEU A 16 6.59 1.41 -26.02
CA LEU A 16 6.72 0.16 -25.29
C LEU A 16 7.53 0.34 -24.00
N ILE A 17 8.69 0.99 -24.09
CA ILE A 17 9.52 1.30 -22.92
C ILE A 17 8.79 2.25 -21.97
N GLY A 18 8.03 3.22 -22.51
CA GLY A 18 7.20 4.12 -21.71
C GLY A 18 6.17 3.37 -20.85
N VAL A 19 5.43 2.42 -21.43
CA VAL A 19 4.44 1.63 -20.70
C VAL A 19 5.09 0.69 -19.70
N VAL A 20 6.17 0.00 -20.08
CA VAL A 20 6.87 -0.94 -19.19
C VAL A 20 7.51 -0.21 -18.00
N SER A 21 8.14 0.94 -18.25
CA SER A 21 8.73 1.76 -17.16
C SER A 21 7.64 2.32 -16.23
N CYS A 22 6.54 2.84 -16.77
CA CYS A 22 5.42 3.32 -15.97
C CYS A 22 4.81 2.19 -15.12
N ALA A 23 4.62 1.00 -15.71
CA ALA A 23 4.12 -0.17 -15.00
C ALA A 23 5.08 -0.63 -13.90
N ALA A 24 6.39 -0.69 -14.19
CA ALA A 24 7.41 -1.09 -13.21
C ALA A 24 7.48 -0.10 -12.03
N VAL A 25 7.53 1.20 -12.31
CA VAL A 25 7.55 2.24 -11.27
C VAL A 25 6.26 2.23 -10.47
N GLY A 26 5.10 2.13 -11.14
CA GLY A 26 3.80 2.05 -10.48
C GLY A 26 3.67 0.82 -9.58
N ALA A 27 4.14 -0.35 -10.03
CA ALA A 27 4.13 -1.58 -9.25
C ALA A 27 5.03 -1.45 -8.01
N LEU A 28 6.24 -0.91 -8.15
CA LEU A 28 7.17 -0.67 -7.04
C LEU A 28 6.62 0.35 -6.04
N ALA A 29 6.05 1.46 -6.53
CA ALA A 29 5.43 2.46 -5.68
C ALA A 29 4.23 1.90 -4.91
N PHE A 30 3.36 1.13 -5.58
CA PHE A 30 2.20 0.51 -4.95
C PHE A 30 2.60 -0.55 -3.92
N SER A 31 3.59 -1.39 -4.22
CA SER A 31 4.08 -2.39 -3.28
C SER A 31 4.77 -1.74 -2.07
N ALA A 32 5.62 -0.72 -2.28
CA ALA A 32 6.19 0.04 -1.17
C ALA A 32 5.11 0.74 -0.31
N TYR A 33 4.13 1.39 -0.95
CA TYR A 33 2.99 2.00 -0.26
C TYR A 33 2.19 0.97 0.52
N SER A 34 1.89 -0.18 -0.07
CA SER A 34 1.12 -1.25 0.58
C SER A 34 1.85 -1.84 1.78
N LEU A 35 3.18 -2.01 1.71
CA LEU A 35 3.96 -2.55 2.83
C LEU A 35 4.08 -1.54 3.99
N VAL A 36 4.23 -0.25 3.70
CA VAL A 36 4.48 0.78 4.73
C VAL A 36 3.19 1.39 5.29
N SER A 37 2.19 1.58 4.43
CA SER A 37 0.98 2.36 4.77
C SER A 37 -0.20 1.48 5.19
N LYS A 38 -0.18 0.17 4.89
CA LYS A 38 -1.22 -0.75 5.35
C LYS A 38 -0.74 -1.49 6.59
N SER A 39 -1.51 -1.33 7.67
CA SER A 39 -1.34 -2.08 8.92
C SER A 39 -1.58 -3.58 8.76
N ASP A 40 -2.28 -3.99 7.69
CA ASP A 40 -2.61 -5.40 7.42
C ASP A 40 -1.40 -6.23 6.98
N VAL A 41 -0.31 -5.57 6.55
CA VAL A 41 0.96 -6.25 6.25
C VAL A 41 1.74 -6.39 7.54
N ILE A 42 1.53 -7.52 8.21
CA ILE A 42 2.25 -7.88 9.43
C ILE A 42 3.71 -8.21 9.08
N ILE A 43 4.58 -7.19 9.08
CA ILE A 43 6.03 -7.36 8.89
C ILE A 43 6.67 -8.00 10.13
N ASN A 44 6.09 -7.77 11.31
CA ASN A 44 6.57 -8.33 12.56
C ASN A 44 5.52 -9.26 13.18
N LYS A 45 5.73 -10.57 13.05
CA LYS A 45 4.86 -11.61 13.62
C LYS A 45 5.26 -12.03 15.04
N SER A 46 6.38 -11.51 15.57
CA SER A 46 6.99 -12.03 16.80
C SER A 46 6.17 -11.79 18.07
N ALA A 47 5.32 -10.76 18.08
CA ALA A 47 4.46 -10.43 19.23
C ALA A 47 3.01 -10.91 19.08
N ASN A 48 2.64 -11.47 17.92
CA ASN A 48 1.28 -11.90 17.53
C ASN A 48 0.14 -11.04 18.14
N PRO A 49 0.16 -9.70 17.99
CA PRO A 49 -0.99 -8.89 18.36
C PRO A 49 -2.15 -9.21 17.40
N GLU A 50 -3.37 -9.18 17.89
CA GLU A 50 -4.54 -9.38 17.07
C GLU A 50 -4.58 -8.31 15.94
N PRO A 51 -4.81 -8.68 14.67
CA PRO A 51 -4.60 -7.79 13.52
C PRO A 51 -5.37 -6.46 13.60
N TRP A 52 -6.57 -6.49 14.17
CA TRP A 52 -7.45 -5.33 14.32
C TRP A 52 -7.00 -4.36 15.43
N GLU A 53 -6.12 -4.76 16.35
CA GLU A 53 -5.60 -3.87 17.39
C GLU A 53 -4.60 -2.84 16.86
N THR A 54 -3.95 -3.15 15.73
CA THR A 54 -2.92 -2.30 15.13
C THR A 54 -3.53 -1.26 14.17
N VAL A 55 -4.83 -1.37 13.91
CA VAL A 55 -5.55 -0.48 13.00
C VAL A 55 -5.87 0.83 13.72
N ASP A 56 -5.28 1.93 13.26
CA ASP A 56 -5.58 3.27 13.77
C ASP A 56 -6.98 3.71 13.27
N PRO A 57 -7.96 3.90 14.17
CA PRO A 57 -9.31 4.32 13.81
C PRO A 57 -9.39 5.77 13.31
N THR A 58 -8.39 6.59 13.64
CA THR A 58 -8.36 8.03 13.30
C THR A 58 -7.84 8.30 11.89
N ARG A 59 -7.14 7.33 11.30
CA ARG A 59 -6.63 7.43 9.94
C ARG A 59 -7.63 6.87 8.92
N PRO A 60 -7.76 7.48 7.75
CA PRO A 60 -8.55 6.93 6.66
C PRO A 60 -7.95 5.60 6.21
N GLN A 61 -8.71 4.51 6.34
CA GLN A 61 -8.23 3.15 6.03
C GLN A 61 -8.28 2.83 4.53
N LYS A 62 -8.98 3.65 3.73
CA LYS A 62 -9.17 3.47 2.29
C LYS A 62 -8.70 4.71 1.53
N LEU A 63 -8.30 4.52 0.26
CA LEU A 63 -7.88 5.61 -0.64
C LEU A 63 -8.93 6.71 -0.76
N LEU A 64 -10.21 6.33 -0.67
CA LEU A 64 -11.35 7.23 -0.59
C LEU A 64 -12.17 6.85 0.63
N THR A 65 -12.36 7.81 1.53
CA THR A 65 -13.09 7.59 2.77
C THR A 65 -14.19 8.62 2.86
N ILE A 66 -15.45 8.18 2.72
CA ILE A 66 -16.64 9.04 2.80
C ILE A 66 -17.29 8.76 4.16
N HIS A 67 -17.40 9.80 5.01
CA HIS A 67 -18.04 9.73 6.33
C HIS A 67 -17.52 8.60 7.25
N GLN A 68 -16.21 8.54 7.52
CA GLN A 68 -15.67 7.61 8.52
C GLN A 68 -16.25 7.92 9.92
N LYS A 69 -17.09 7.02 10.44
CA LYS A 69 -17.76 7.18 11.75
C LYS A 69 -17.01 6.52 12.92
N TRP A 70 -16.01 5.71 12.64
CA TRP A 70 -15.33 4.90 13.65
C TRP A 70 -14.43 5.78 14.54
N LYS A 71 -14.69 5.77 15.85
CA LYS A 71 -13.92 6.47 16.89
C LYS A 71 -13.57 5.46 17.99
N PRO A 72 -12.39 5.58 18.63
CA PRO A 72 -12.03 4.72 19.75
C PRO A 72 -13.05 4.89 20.89
N ILE A 73 -13.49 3.77 21.45
CA ILE A 73 -14.49 3.72 22.52
C ILE A 73 -13.71 3.69 23.84
N GLU A 74 -13.92 4.69 24.69
CA GLU A 74 -13.16 4.86 25.94
C GLU A 74 -13.33 3.65 26.89
N GLU A 75 -14.53 3.06 26.93
CA GLU A 75 -14.79 1.86 27.75
C GLU A 75 -14.02 0.63 27.27
N LEU A 76 -13.79 0.48 25.96
CA LEU A 76 -12.95 -0.61 25.46
C LEU A 76 -11.49 -0.39 25.82
N GLU A 77 -11.02 0.86 25.82
CA GLU A 77 -9.64 1.17 26.26
C GLU A 77 -9.42 0.93 27.75
N SER A 78 -10.39 1.27 28.60
CA SER A 78 -10.28 1.06 30.04
C SER A 78 -10.22 -0.44 30.38
N VAL A 79 -11.09 -1.26 29.79
CA VAL A 79 -11.07 -2.72 29.95
C VAL A 79 -9.76 -3.32 29.41
N LYS A 80 -9.27 -2.82 28.27
CA LYS A 80 -8.00 -3.27 27.69
C LYS A 80 -6.80 -2.98 28.60
N LYS A 81 -6.75 -1.81 29.25
CA LYS A 81 -5.68 -1.44 30.20
C LYS A 81 -5.68 -2.29 31.48
N LEU A 82 -6.84 -2.82 31.87
CA LEU A 82 -6.98 -3.70 33.04
C LEU A 82 -6.61 -5.16 32.74
N THR A 83 -6.69 -5.57 31.47
CA THR A 83 -6.50 -6.97 31.05
C THR A 83 -5.06 -7.23 30.57
N LYS A 84 -4.30 -6.19 30.22
CA LYS A 84 -2.94 -6.26 29.68
C LYS A 84 -1.89 -6.08 30.76
#